data_AF-A0A7K2NU03-F1
#
_entry.id   AF-A0A7K2NU03-F1
#
_cell.length_a   1.000
_cell.length_b   1.000
_cell.length_c   1.000
_cell.angle_alpha   90.00
_cell.angle_beta   90.00
_cell.angle_gamma   90.00
#
_symmetry.space_group_name_H-M   'P 1'
#
loop_
_entity.id
_entity.type
_entity.pdbx_description
1 polymer ?
#
loop_
_entity_poly.entity_id
_entity_poly.type
_entity_poly.pdbx_seq_one_letter_code
_entity_poly.pdbx_strand_id
1 'polypeptide(L)'
;NYALRQNGKQEPDPIHPELKEVLDPILGSTHHLLIFQEQIMAIARTLAGYTLGGADMLRRAMGKKKPEVLAAEWEKFHDGMKANDYSEEAIKAIWDVMLPFSGYAFNKSHTAGYGLVSYWTAYLKANYPAEYMAALLTSVGDDKDKAG
;
A
#
# COMPACT_ATOMS: atom_id res chain seq x y z
N ASN A 1 13.44 4.98 3.82
CA ASN A 1 12.90 5.27 2.47
C ASN A 1 11.77 6.28 2.49
N TYR A 2 10.54 5.96 2.94
CA TYR A 2 9.40 6.90 2.85
C TYR A 2 9.70 8.30 3.41
N ALA A 3 10.14 8.40 4.67
CA ALA A 3 10.45 9.70 5.29
C ALA A 3 11.61 10.46 4.60
N LEU A 4 12.60 9.76 4.04
CA LEU A 4 13.69 10.41 3.32
C LEU A 4 13.20 11.00 2.00
N ARG A 5 12.37 10.26 1.26
CA ARG A 5 11.74 10.71 0.01
C ARG A 5 10.78 11.86 0.24
N GLN A 6 9.91 11.76 1.25
CA GLN A 6 9.00 12.84 1.67
C GLN A 6 9.74 14.15 2.00
N ASN A 7 10.97 14.07 2.51
CA ASN A 7 11.78 15.23 2.89
C ASN A 7 12.80 15.65 1.81
N GLY A 8 12.70 15.13 0.57
CA GLY A 8 13.63 15.45 -0.52
C GLY A 8 15.07 15.00 -0.29
N LYS A 9 15.32 14.09 0.66
CA LYS A 9 16.65 13.57 1.00
C LYS A 9 17.01 12.30 0.22
N GLN A 10 16.08 11.80 -0.57
CA GLN A 10 16.24 10.61 -1.41
C GLN A 10 15.27 10.71 -2.59
N GLU A 11 15.75 10.56 -3.81
CA GLU A 11 14.88 10.46 -4.98
C GLU A 11 14.21 9.08 -5.03
N PRO A 12 12.92 8.99 -5.43
CA PRO A 12 12.26 7.72 -5.65
C PRO A 12 12.73 7.10 -6.97
N ASP A 13 13.60 6.08 -6.88
CA ASP A 13 13.93 5.26 -8.05
C ASP A 13 12.70 4.49 -8.54
N PRO A 14 12.41 4.48 -9.85
CA PRO A 14 11.34 3.68 -10.40
C PRO A 14 11.70 2.18 -10.32
N ILE A 15 10.67 1.33 -10.22
CA ILE A 15 10.85 -0.14 -10.23
C ILE A 15 11.55 -0.59 -11.51
N HIS A 16 11.14 0.00 -12.64
CA HIS A 16 11.76 -0.15 -13.94
C HIS A 16 11.48 1.13 -14.76
N PRO A 17 12.41 1.60 -15.62
CA PRO A 17 12.18 2.79 -16.44
C PRO A 17 10.88 2.74 -17.27
N GLU A 18 10.59 1.60 -17.90
CA GLU A 18 9.34 1.40 -18.68
C GLU A 18 8.07 1.53 -17.85
N LEU A 19 8.16 1.27 -16.55
CA LEU A 19 7.00 1.27 -15.66
C LEU A 19 6.80 2.60 -14.95
N LYS A 20 7.75 3.54 -15.05
CA LYS A 20 7.75 4.77 -14.27
C LYS A 20 6.46 5.58 -14.45
N GLU A 21 6.13 5.93 -15.70
CA GLU A 21 4.99 6.79 -16.03
C GLU A 21 3.65 6.11 -15.71
N VAL A 22 3.53 4.81 -16.01
CA VAL A 22 2.29 4.06 -15.78
C VAL A 22 2.04 3.77 -14.30
N LEU A 23 3.09 3.68 -13.49
CA LEU A 23 2.99 3.44 -12.04
C LEU A 23 2.84 4.71 -11.22
N ASP A 24 3.18 5.88 -11.75
CA ASP A 24 3.09 7.15 -11.00
C ASP A 24 1.68 7.42 -10.44
N PRO A 25 0.57 7.24 -11.20
CA PRO A 25 -0.78 7.41 -10.65
C PRO A 25 -1.13 6.43 -9.51
N ILE A 26 -0.41 5.31 -9.39
CA ILE A 26 -0.68 4.23 -8.42
C ILE A 26 0.24 4.35 -7.20
N LEU A 27 1.52 4.67 -7.41
CA LEU A 27 2.58 4.63 -6.41
C LEU A 27 3.19 6.02 -6.10
N GLY A 28 2.87 7.05 -6.89
CA GLY A 28 3.43 8.39 -6.74
C GLY A 28 3.09 8.99 -5.37
N SER A 29 1.84 8.83 -4.90
CA SER A 29 1.43 9.27 -3.56
C SER A 29 2.15 8.57 -2.41
N THR A 30 2.81 7.43 -2.70
CA THR A 30 3.61 6.65 -1.74
C THR A 30 5.10 6.67 -2.09
N HIS A 31 5.56 7.65 -2.88
CA HIS A 31 6.95 7.80 -3.31
C HIS A 31 7.51 6.54 -3.97
N HIS A 32 6.75 5.90 -4.86
CA HIS A 32 7.11 4.64 -5.52
C HIS A 32 7.39 3.47 -4.55
N LEU A 33 6.80 3.49 -3.36
CA LEU A 33 6.78 2.36 -2.44
C LEU A 33 5.44 1.63 -2.52
N LEU A 34 5.47 0.31 -2.58
CA LEU A 34 4.28 -0.53 -2.48
C LEU A 34 3.89 -0.66 -1.00
N ILE A 35 2.74 -0.09 -0.63
CA ILE A 35 2.26 -0.03 0.77
C ILE A 35 0.90 -0.71 0.90
N PHE A 36 0.03 -0.54 -0.10
CA PHE A 36 -1.38 -0.92 -0.01
C PHE A 36 -1.75 -2.11 -0.90
N GLN A 37 -2.73 -2.88 -0.44
CA GLN A 37 -3.38 -3.96 -1.18
C GLN A 37 -4.01 -3.46 -2.48
N GLU A 38 -4.63 -2.29 -2.41
CA GLU A 38 -5.28 -1.63 -3.54
C GLU A 38 -4.26 -1.24 -4.63
N GLN A 39 -2.98 -1.02 -4.28
CA GLN A 39 -1.92 -0.76 -5.26
C GLN A 39 -1.57 -2.03 -6.05
N ILE A 40 -1.45 -3.18 -5.37
CA ILE A 40 -1.25 -4.50 -6.03
C ILE A 40 -2.37 -4.75 -7.03
N MET A 41 -3.61 -4.49 -6.63
CA MET A 41 -4.77 -4.68 -7.49
C MET A 41 -4.76 -3.71 -8.68
N ALA A 42 -4.44 -2.44 -8.46
CA ALA A 42 -4.35 -1.45 -9.52
C ALA A 42 -3.25 -1.80 -10.54
N ILE A 43 -2.08 -2.24 -10.07
CA ILE A 43 -0.96 -2.68 -10.93
C ILE A 43 -1.40 -3.84 -11.83
N ALA A 44 -2.01 -4.88 -11.25
CA ALA A 44 -2.46 -6.04 -12.02
C ALA A 44 -3.49 -5.69 -13.11
N ARG A 45 -4.39 -4.75 -12.82
CA ARG A 45 -5.38 -4.28 -13.78
C ARG A 45 -4.75 -3.45 -14.90
N THR A 46 -3.90 -2.49 -14.53
CA THR A 46 -3.30 -1.55 -15.48
C THR A 46 -2.24 -2.20 -16.36
N LEU A 47 -1.39 -3.07 -15.79
CA LEU A 47 -0.27 -3.67 -16.53
C LEU A 47 -0.63 -5.00 -17.18
N ALA A 48 -1.45 -5.83 -16.55
CA ALA A 48 -1.73 -7.20 -17.00
C ALA A 48 -3.19 -7.43 -17.42
N GLY A 49 -4.02 -6.37 -17.49
CA GLY A 49 -5.40 -6.46 -17.99
C GLY A 49 -6.37 -7.23 -17.08
N TYR A 50 -6.04 -7.41 -15.80
CA TYR A 50 -6.92 -8.12 -14.87
C TYR A 50 -8.27 -7.39 -14.70
N THR A 51 -9.33 -8.15 -14.47
CA THR A 51 -10.59 -7.60 -13.93
C THR A 51 -10.41 -7.24 -12.46
N LEU A 52 -11.31 -6.44 -11.90
CA LEU A 52 -11.26 -6.09 -10.47
C LEU A 52 -11.29 -7.34 -9.57
N GLY A 53 -12.18 -8.30 -9.88
CA GLY A 53 -12.27 -9.57 -9.15
C GLY A 53 -11.04 -10.44 -9.34
N GLY A 54 -10.50 -10.51 -10.56
CA GLY A 54 -9.24 -11.20 -10.83
C GLY A 54 -8.07 -10.63 -10.03
N ALA A 55 -7.99 -9.30 -9.93
CA ALA A 55 -6.90 -8.63 -9.22
C ALA A 55 -6.94 -8.90 -7.70
N ASP A 56 -8.13 -9.01 -7.10
CA ASP A 56 -8.25 -9.45 -5.69
C ASP A 56 -7.85 -10.92 -5.53
N MET A 57 -8.16 -11.79 -6.50
CA MET A 57 -7.71 -13.19 -6.49
C MET A 57 -6.17 -13.28 -6.53
N LEU A 58 -5.53 -12.52 -7.41
CA LEU A 58 -4.06 -12.41 -7.46
C LEU A 58 -3.50 -11.94 -6.11
N ARG A 59 -4.04 -10.84 -5.55
CA ARG A 59 -3.62 -10.32 -4.25
C ARG A 59 -3.70 -11.38 -3.14
N ARG A 60 -4.79 -12.16 -3.10
CA ARG A 60 -4.96 -13.27 -2.14
C ARG A 60 -3.96 -14.40 -2.38
N ALA A 61 -3.71 -14.75 -3.64
CA ALA A 61 -2.74 -15.78 -4.01
C ALA A 61 -1.33 -15.40 -3.58
N MET A 62 -0.91 -14.16 -3.87
CA MET A 62 0.39 -13.62 -3.46
C MET A 62 0.55 -13.62 -1.94
N GLY A 63 -0.49 -13.22 -1.18
CA GLY A 63 -0.43 -13.26 0.28
C GLY A 63 -0.31 -14.67 0.87
N LYS A 64 -0.96 -15.67 0.26
CA LYS A 64 -0.93 -17.08 0.73
C LYS A 64 0.33 -17.84 0.30
N LYS A 65 1.02 -17.38 -0.74
CA LYS A 65 2.25 -17.97 -1.29
C LYS A 65 2.18 -19.48 -1.59
N LYS A 66 1.02 -19.96 -2.06
CA LYS A 66 0.87 -21.36 -2.49
C LYS A 66 1.57 -21.55 -3.85
N PRO A 67 2.59 -22.42 -3.97
CA PRO A 67 3.43 -22.51 -5.17
C PRO A 67 2.63 -22.74 -6.47
N GLU A 68 1.72 -23.71 -6.48
CA GLU A 68 0.92 -24.04 -7.68
C GLU A 68 0.02 -22.89 -8.13
N VAL A 69 -0.60 -22.19 -7.17
CA VAL A 69 -1.47 -21.04 -7.47
C VAL A 69 -0.63 -19.85 -7.94
N LEU A 70 0.52 -19.62 -7.33
CA LEU A 70 1.44 -18.56 -7.72
C LEU A 70 2.01 -18.77 -9.12
N ALA A 71 2.32 -20.00 -9.50
CA ALA A 71 2.82 -20.32 -10.84
C ALA A 71 1.75 -20.01 -11.91
N ALA A 72 0.49 -20.40 -11.67
CA ALA A 72 -0.61 -20.09 -12.58
C ALA A 72 -0.90 -18.57 -12.67
N GLU A 73 -0.81 -17.86 -11.54
CA GLU A 73 -0.96 -16.41 -11.52
C GLU A 73 0.23 -15.69 -12.17
N TRP A 74 1.44 -16.25 -12.07
CA TRP A 74 2.61 -15.72 -12.77
C TRP A 74 2.43 -15.80 -14.28
N GLU A 75 2.06 -16.97 -14.82
CA GLU A 75 1.83 -17.13 -16.26
C GLU A 75 0.80 -16.12 -16.77
N LYS A 76 -0.33 -16.00 -16.07
CA LYS A 76 -1.39 -15.06 -16.45
C LYS A 76 -0.95 -13.59 -16.36
N PHE A 77 -0.21 -13.22 -15.32
CA PHE A 77 0.31 -11.87 -15.16
C PHE A 77 1.35 -11.54 -16.24
N HIS A 78 2.26 -12.48 -16.49
CA HIS A 78 3.31 -12.40 -17.49
C HIS A 78 2.71 -12.23 -18.89
N ASP A 79 1.83 -13.14 -19.31
CA ASP A 79 1.16 -13.09 -20.61
C ASP A 79 0.36 -11.80 -20.78
N GLY A 80 -0.33 -11.35 -19.73
CA GLY A 80 -1.09 -10.11 -19.74
C GLY A 80 -0.22 -8.88 -19.94
N MET A 81 0.95 -8.81 -19.30
CA MET A 81 1.89 -7.72 -19.51
C MET A 81 2.58 -7.81 -20.88
N LYS A 82 2.94 -9.01 -21.33
CA LYS A 82 3.53 -9.19 -22.67
C LYS A 82 2.56 -8.82 -23.78
N ALA A 83 1.27 -9.10 -23.61
CA ALA A 83 0.23 -8.64 -24.54
C ALA A 83 0.05 -7.12 -24.57
N ASN A 84 0.57 -6.41 -23.55
CA ASN A 84 0.61 -4.95 -23.47
C ASN A 84 2.01 -4.39 -23.80
N ASP A 85 2.85 -5.17 -24.50
CA ASP A 85 4.16 -4.77 -25.03
C ASP A 85 5.22 -4.37 -23.98
N TYR A 86 5.12 -4.88 -22.74
CA TYR A 86 6.17 -4.69 -21.73
C TYR A 86 7.34 -5.68 -21.91
N SER A 87 8.56 -5.23 -21.61
CA SER A 87 9.75 -6.09 -21.65
C SER A 87 9.75 -7.17 -20.56
N GLU A 88 10.46 -8.27 -20.80
CA GLU A 88 10.66 -9.34 -19.83
C GLU A 88 11.30 -8.81 -18.53
N GLU A 89 12.23 -7.85 -18.66
CA GLU A 89 12.88 -7.17 -17.54
C GLU A 89 11.88 -6.38 -16.70
N ALA A 90 10.97 -5.63 -17.33
CA ALA A 90 9.93 -4.88 -16.64
C ALA A 90 8.94 -5.81 -15.92
N ILE A 91 8.49 -6.87 -16.58
CA ILE A 91 7.55 -7.87 -16.03
C ILE A 91 8.14 -8.53 -14.78
N LYS A 92 9.38 -8.99 -14.90
CA LYS A 92 10.09 -9.63 -13.79
C LYS A 92 10.31 -8.64 -12.63
N ALA A 93 10.74 -7.41 -12.93
CA ALA A 93 11.00 -6.40 -11.91
C ALA A 93 9.76 -6.08 -11.07
N ILE A 94 8.59 -5.89 -11.68
CA ILE A 94 7.38 -5.57 -10.93
C ILE A 94 6.86 -6.76 -10.13
N TRP A 95 6.97 -7.98 -10.65
CA TRP A 95 6.57 -9.18 -9.94
C TRP A 95 7.46 -9.45 -8.71
N ASP A 96 8.78 -9.31 -8.87
CA ASP A 96 9.76 -9.48 -7.80
C ASP A 96 9.56 -8.45 -6.67
N VAL A 97 8.99 -7.28 -6.99
CA VAL A 97 8.56 -6.31 -5.98
C VAL A 97 7.22 -6.72 -5.35
N MET A 98 6.21 -7.09 -6.15
CA MET A 98 4.88 -7.41 -5.63
C MET A 98 4.85 -8.64 -4.73
N LEU A 99 5.58 -9.71 -5.09
CA LEU A 99 5.55 -11.00 -4.41
C LEU A 99 5.94 -10.93 -2.92
N PRO A 100 7.11 -10.37 -2.52
CA PRO A 100 7.46 -10.25 -1.11
C PRO A 100 6.55 -9.26 -0.38
N PHE A 101 6.15 -8.16 -1.02
CA PHE A 101 5.34 -7.10 -0.40
C PHE A 101 3.88 -7.48 -0.15
N SER A 102 3.34 -8.41 -0.94
CA SER A 102 1.96 -8.89 -0.77
C SER A 102 1.66 -9.42 0.64
N GLY A 103 2.67 -9.95 1.34
CA GLY A 103 2.54 -10.41 2.73
C GLY A 103 2.48 -9.29 3.77
N TYR A 104 2.87 -8.07 3.39
CA TYR A 104 2.93 -6.88 4.27
C TYR A 104 1.99 -5.76 3.83
N ALA A 105 1.27 -5.93 2.71
CA ALA A 105 0.42 -4.89 2.15
C ALA A 105 -0.80 -4.61 3.05
N PHE A 106 -1.02 -3.33 3.35
CA PHE A 106 -2.12 -2.87 4.20
C PHE A 106 -3.37 -2.55 3.40
N ASN A 107 -4.55 -2.66 4.02
CA ASN A 107 -5.79 -2.21 3.40
C ASN A 107 -5.92 -0.68 3.52
N LYS A 108 -5.90 0.04 2.40
CA LYS A 108 -5.92 1.50 2.36
C LYS A 108 -7.18 2.09 2.97
N SER A 109 -8.33 1.43 2.77
CA SER A 109 -9.62 1.90 3.28
C SER A 109 -9.65 1.89 4.81
N HIS A 110 -9.12 0.84 5.42
CA HIS A 110 -8.95 0.75 6.87
C HIS A 110 -7.97 1.80 7.39
N THR A 111 -6.81 1.96 6.73
CA THR A 111 -5.83 2.98 7.09
C THR A 111 -6.40 4.40 7.03
N ALA A 112 -7.23 4.71 6.03
CA ALA A 112 -7.87 6.03 5.91
C ALA A 112 -8.83 6.31 7.07
N GLY A 113 -9.64 5.33 7.48
CA GLY A 113 -10.56 5.47 8.62
C GLY A 113 -9.83 5.75 9.93
N TYR A 114 -8.80 4.96 10.25
CA TYR A 114 -7.98 5.19 11.45
C TYR A 114 -7.16 6.48 11.38
N GLY A 115 -6.70 6.86 10.18
CA GLY A 115 -6.00 8.12 9.95
C GLY A 115 -6.88 9.33 10.27
N LEU A 116 -8.16 9.29 9.90
CA LEU A 116 -9.11 10.38 10.19
C LEU A 116 -9.34 10.55 11.69
N VAL A 117 -9.55 9.45 12.43
CA VAL A 117 -9.70 9.49 13.89
C VAL A 117 -8.43 10.02 14.56
N SER A 118 -7.25 9.60 14.08
CA SER A 118 -5.96 10.09 14.59
C SER A 118 -5.80 11.60 14.33
N TYR A 119 -6.18 12.07 13.14
CA TYR A 119 -6.16 13.48 12.81
C TYR A 119 -7.09 14.29 13.72
N TRP A 120 -8.34 13.85 13.90
CA TRP A 120 -9.27 14.53 14.81
C TRP A 120 -8.76 14.56 16.26
N THR A 121 -8.19 13.46 16.73
CA THR A 121 -7.58 13.38 18.06
C THR A 121 -6.45 14.40 18.20
N ALA A 122 -5.53 14.46 17.24
CA ALA A 122 -4.45 15.43 17.24
C ALA A 122 -4.96 16.87 17.13
N TYR A 123 -5.96 17.11 16.30
CA TYR A 123 -6.59 18.41 16.12
C TYR A 123 -7.21 18.92 17.43
N LEU A 124 -7.99 18.08 18.12
CA LEU A 124 -8.58 18.43 19.40
C LEU A 124 -7.49 18.67 20.45
N LYS A 125 -6.47 17.82 20.52
CA LYS A 125 -5.34 18.02 21.44
C LYS A 125 -4.57 19.32 21.19
N ALA A 126 -4.39 19.71 19.93
CA ALA A 126 -3.64 20.91 19.56
C ALA A 126 -4.43 22.22 19.74
N ASN A 127 -5.74 22.20 19.51
CA ASN A 127 -6.58 23.42 19.50
C ASN A 127 -7.47 23.56 20.74
N TYR A 128 -7.78 22.47 21.44
CA TYR A 128 -8.60 22.40 22.66
C TYR A 128 -7.92 21.53 23.74
N PRO A 129 -6.69 21.89 24.16
CA PRO A 129 -5.87 21.02 24.99
C PRO A 129 -6.50 20.73 26.36
N ALA A 130 -7.14 21.71 26.99
CA ALA A 130 -7.76 21.53 28.31
C ALA A 130 -8.98 20.61 28.24
N GLU A 131 -9.85 20.83 27.25
CA GLU A 131 -11.05 20.04 27.01
C GLU A 131 -10.68 18.61 26.61
N TYR A 132 -9.68 18.45 25.74
CA TYR A 132 -9.17 17.15 25.33
C TYR A 132 -8.59 16.38 26.52
N MET A 133 -7.75 17.01 27.35
CA MET A 133 -7.18 16.35 28.53
C MET A 133 -8.24 16.02 29.58
N ALA A 134 -9.24 16.89 29.79
CA ALA A 134 -10.37 16.61 30.66
C ALA A 134 -11.20 15.40 30.16
N ALA A 135 -11.47 15.34 28.86
CA ALA A 135 -12.13 14.19 28.25
C ALA A 135 -11.30 12.91 28.38
N LEU A 136 -9.98 13.00 28.21
CA LEU A 136 -9.05 11.87 28.37
C LEU A 136 -9.04 11.35 29.81
N LEU A 137 -8.92 12.24 30.80
CA LEU A 137 -8.99 11.87 32.23
C LEU A 137 -10.35 11.24 32.58
N THR A 138 -11.44 11.77 32.03
CA THR A 138 -12.78 11.19 32.21
C THR A 138 -12.86 9.77 31.65
N SER A 139 -12.17 9.49 30.54
CA SER A 139 -12.20 8.17 29.88
C SER A 139 -11.46 7.06 30.64
N VAL A 140 -10.50 7.42 31.51
CA VAL A 140 -9.70 6.46 32.28
C VAL A 140 -10.26 6.18 33.68
N GLY A 141 -11.30 6.90 34.10
CA GLY A 141 -12.05 6.61 35.32
C GLY A 141 -11.16 6.63 36.58
N ASP A 142 -11.11 5.48 37.27
CA ASP A 142 -10.33 5.25 38.49
C ASP A 142 -8.99 4.52 38.24
N ASP A 143 -8.60 4.33 36.98
CA ASP A 143 -7.31 3.74 36.60
C ASP A 143 -6.15 4.70 36.90
N LYS A 144 -5.56 4.52 38.08
CA LYS A 144 -4.51 5.39 38.63
C LYS A 144 -3.21 5.35 37.82
N ASP A 145 -2.93 4.27 37.11
CA ASP A 145 -1.73 4.15 36.27
C ASP A 145 -1.88 4.91 34.94
N LYS A 146 -3.12 5.12 34.48
CA LYS A 146 -3.41 5.89 33.25
C LYS A 146 -3.76 7.36 33.50
N ALA A 147 -4.13 7.71 34.73
CA ALA A 147 -4.46 9.08 35.12
C ALA A 147 -3.24 9.96 35.45
N GLY A 148 -2.07 9.34 35.69
CA GLY A 148 -0.81 9.99 36.07
C GLY A 148 0.17 10.23 34.93
#